data_AF-A0A840DR27-F1
#
_entry.id   AF-A0A840DR27-F1
#
_cell.length_a   1.000
_cell.length_b   1.000
_cell.length_c   1.000
_cell.angle_alpha   90.00
_cell.angle_beta   90.00
_cell.angle_gamma   90.00
#
_symmetry.space_group_name_H-M   'P 1'
#
loop_
_entity.id
_entity.type
_entity.pdbx_description
1 polymer ?
#
loop_
_entity_poly.entity_id
_entity_poly.type
_entity_poly.pdbx_seq_one_letter_code
_entity_poly.pdbx_strand_id
1 'polypeptide(L)'
;MDRIIPITGKVNFSITLDPSVWIFDDRKVELEAYFSGTPVNQPKEEDDIQKISAYWDREIQEGAVFPPTLKTEKTFAKEKLLTGTFVMPLAPFLQNAEVLPDATTFVIVTENNDVEIPLEKAYDVILCFSKEGKPLKEDGPVHLYFGDGSNREHPITHVRQFIVR
;
A
#
# COMPACT_ATOMS: atom_id res chain seq x y z
N MET A 1 -9.55 -20.49 -2.20
CA MET A 1 -9.97 -19.35 -1.35
C MET A 1 -9.64 -18.09 -2.11
N ASP A 2 -10.67 -17.32 -2.43
CA ASP A 2 -10.53 -16.06 -3.13
C ASP A 2 -9.78 -15.05 -2.24
N ARG A 3 -8.73 -14.43 -2.80
CA ARG A 3 -7.86 -13.47 -2.11
C ARG A 3 -8.24 -12.02 -2.38
N ILE A 4 -9.36 -11.83 -3.05
CA ILE A 4 -9.90 -10.54 -3.41
C ILE A 4 -10.73 -9.96 -2.27
N ILE A 5 -10.72 -8.63 -2.14
CA ILE A 5 -11.45 -7.91 -1.10
C ILE A 5 -12.38 -6.90 -1.78
N PRO A 6 -13.70 -7.13 -1.81
CA PRO A 6 -14.64 -6.18 -2.37
C PRO A 6 -14.81 -4.95 -1.47
N ILE A 7 -14.95 -3.78 -2.09
CA ILE A 7 -15.45 -2.54 -1.49
C ILE A 7 -16.86 -2.31 -2.06
N THR A 8 -17.83 -2.24 -1.16
CA THR A 8 -19.28 -2.24 -1.49
C THR A 8 -20.05 -1.27 -0.60
N GLY A 9 -21.36 -1.14 -0.83
CA GLY A 9 -22.25 -0.30 -0.02
C GLY A 9 -22.53 1.05 -0.68
N LYS A 10 -22.45 2.13 0.09
CA LYS A 10 -22.69 3.51 -0.37
C LYS A 10 -21.52 4.09 -1.18
N VAL A 11 -21.29 3.50 -2.34
CA VAL A 11 -20.26 3.89 -3.32
C VAL A 11 -20.89 3.93 -4.70
N ASN A 12 -20.48 4.84 -5.59
CA ASN A 12 -20.95 4.82 -6.98
C ASN A 12 -20.41 3.60 -7.72
N PHE A 13 -19.18 3.17 -7.38
CA PHE A 13 -18.50 2.06 -8.02
C PHE A 13 -18.08 1.02 -6.98
N SER A 14 -18.74 -0.14 -7.01
CA SER A 14 -18.26 -1.30 -6.25
C SER A 14 -17.01 -1.85 -6.92
N ILE A 15 -15.88 -1.80 -6.21
CA ILE A 15 -14.57 -2.23 -6.72
C ILE A 15 -14.05 -3.43 -5.94
N THR A 16 -13.08 -4.13 -6.52
CA THR A 16 -12.46 -5.30 -5.90
C THR A 16 -10.96 -5.08 -5.81
N LEU A 17 -10.41 -5.27 -4.62
CA LEU A 17 -8.97 -5.18 -4.37
C LEU A 17 -8.34 -6.56 -4.53
N ASP A 18 -7.21 -6.62 -5.22
CA ASP A 18 -6.38 -7.82 -5.28
C ASP A 18 -4.98 -7.53 -4.69
N PRO A 19 -4.72 -7.94 -3.44
CA PRO A 19 -3.42 -7.74 -2.80
C PRO A 19 -2.27 -8.48 -3.48
N SER A 20 -2.54 -9.48 -4.32
CA SER A 20 -1.49 -10.28 -4.96
C SER A 20 -0.73 -9.49 -6.04
N VAL A 21 -1.34 -8.46 -6.62
CA VAL A 21 -0.71 -7.62 -7.65
C VAL A 21 0.01 -6.40 -7.07
N TRP A 22 -0.24 -6.04 -5.81
CA TRP A 22 0.32 -4.84 -5.17
C TRP A 22 1.83 -4.88 -4.99
N ILE A 23 2.47 -6.06 -5.04
CA ILE A 23 3.93 -6.16 -4.97
C ILE A 23 4.60 -5.42 -6.14
N PHE A 24 3.91 -5.30 -7.27
CA PHE A 24 4.36 -4.58 -8.46
C PHE A 24 3.84 -3.14 -8.54
N ASP A 25 3.01 -2.71 -7.57
CA ASP A 25 2.44 -1.36 -7.55
C ASP A 25 3.44 -0.37 -6.98
N ASP A 26 3.61 0.78 -7.62
CA ASP A 26 4.54 1.82 -7.19
C ASP A 26 4.03 2.63 -6.00
N ARG A 27 2.73 2.53 -5.68
CA ARG A 27 2.12 3.19 -4.52
C ARG A 27 2.37 2.45 -3.21
N LYS A 28 3.02 1.28 -3.25
CA LYS A 28 3.33 0.50 -2.04
C LYS A 28 4.35 1.23 -1.19
N VAL A 29 4.14 1.16 0.11
CA VAL A 29 5.00 1.80 1.11
C VAL A 29 5.58 0.72 2.02
N GLU A 30 6.77 0.94 2.53
CA GLU A 30 7.35 0.10 3.57
C GLU A 30 6.74 0.48 4.92
N LEU A 31 6.27 -0.51 5.70
CA LEU A 31 5.54 -0.29 6.96
C LEU A 31 6.32 0.59 7.94
N GLU A 32 7.61 0.29 8.12
CA GLU A 32 8.48 1.05 9.02
C GLU A 32 8.63 2.50 8.58
N ALA A 33 8.79 2.74 7.27
CA ALA A 33 8.93 4.09 6.71
C ALA A 33 7.64 4.92 6.88
N TYR A 34 6.47 4.29 6.75
CA TYR A 34 5.18 4.94 6.97
C TYR A 34 5.06 5.45 8.41
N PHE A 35 5.54 4.66 9.37
CA PHE A 35 5.36 4.89 10.79
C PHE A 35 6.48 5.65 11.49
N SER A 36 7.67 5.72 10.87
CA SER A 36 8.79 6.53 11.33
C SER A 36 8.64 8.02 11.01
N GLY A 37 7.54 8.43 10.37
CA GLY A 37 7.29 9.83 10.01
C GLY A 37 8.20 10.34 8.90
N THR A 38 8.86 9.46 8.14
CA THR A 38 9.58 9.86 6.93
C THR A 38 8.52 10.06 5.84
N PRO A 39 8.22 11.30 5.43
CA PRO A 39 7.13 11.53 4.49
C PRO A 39 7.49 10.92 3.13
N VAL A 40 6.87 9.78 2.80
CA VAL A 40 6.94 9.17 1.46
C VAL A 40 6.14 9.98 0.43
N ASN A 41 5.59 11.12 0.83
CA ASN A 41 4.81 12.03 -0.02
C ASN A 41 5.12 13.51 0.25
N GLN A 42 6.39 13.86 0.41
CA GLN A 42 6.80 15.15 -0.15
C GLN A 42 6.72 15.02 -1.67
N PRO A 43 6.22 16.03 -2.42
CA PRO A 43 6.47 16.07 -3.85
C PRO A 43 7.99 15.94 -3.98
N LYS A 44 8.46 14.85 -4.62
CA LYS A 44 9.88 14.68 -4.90
C LYS A 44 10.38 16.02 -5.40
N GLU A 45 11.27 16.65 -4.64
CA GLU A 45 11.91 17.89 -5.07
C GLU A 45 12.42 17.63 -6.49
N GLU A 46 12.19 18.60 -7.37
CA GLU A 46 12.55 18.52 -8.79
C GLU A 46 14.02 18.11 -8.98
N ASP A 47 14.87 18.35 -7.98
CA ASP A 47 16.27 17.94 -7.93
C ASP A 47 16.50 16.42 -8.03
N ASP A 48 15.64 15.58 -7.47
CA ASP A 48 15.84 14.12 -7.53
C ASP A 48 15.29 13.50 -8.82
N ILE A 49 14.21 14.08 -9.37
CA ILE A 49 13.70 13.69 -10.70
C ILE A 49 14.63 14.22 -11.79
N GLN A 50 15.21 15.41 -11.63
CA GLN A 50 16.22 15.94 -12.55
C GLN A 50 17.53 15.15 -12.47
N LYS A 51 17.97 14.71 -11.28
CA LYS A 51 19.11 13.79 -11.17
C LYS A 51 18.83 12.47 -11.86
N ILE A 52 17.66 11.86 -11.64
CA ILE A 52 17.32 10.60 -12.30
C ILE A 52 17.23 10.82 -13.83
N SER A 53 16.50 11.83 -14.30
CA SER A 53 16.35 12.13 -15.73
C SER A 53 17.67 12.50 -16.42
N ALA A 54 18.54 13.27 -15.77
CA ALA A 54 19.88 13.59 -16.27
C ALA A 54 20.80 12.35 -16.34
N TYR A 55 20.57 11.35 -15.48
CA TYR A 55 21.27 10.07 -15.55
C TYR A 55 20.75 9.18 -16.70
N TRP A 56 19.46 9.24 -17.03
CA TRP A 56 18.89 8.52 -18.18
C TRP A 56 19.27 9.18 -19.52
N ASP A 57 19.27 10.52 -19.62
CA ASP A 57 19.66 11.24 -20.85
C ASP A 57 21.14 11.06 -21.20
N ARG A 58 21.99 10.92 -20.18
CA ARG A 58 23.43 10.67 -20.38
C ARG A 58 23.73 9.25 -20.87
N GLU A 59 22.93 8.25 -20.50
CA GLU A 59 23.09 6.86 -20.97
C GLU A 59 22.63 6.65 -22.42
N ILE A 60 21.70 7.47 -22.93
CA ILE A 60 21.27 7.40 -24.35
C ILE A 60 22.34 8.02 -25.28
N GLN A 61 23.11 8.99 -24.78
CA GLN A 61 24.10 9.72 -25.56
C GLN A 61 25.53 9.10 -25.48
N GLU A 62 25.90 8.48 -24.35
CA GLU A 62 27.20 7.85 -24.15
C GLU A 62 27.05 6.32 -24.11
N GLY A 63 27.19 5.67 -25.27
CA GLY A 63 27.10 4.22 -25.39
C GLY A 63 27.94 3.47 -24.34
N ALA A 64 27.26 2.58 -23.60
CA ALA A 64 27.79 1.47 -22.80
C ALA A 64 29.07 1.75 -21.99
N VAL A 65 28.96 2.49 -20.89
CA VAL A 65 29.93 2.38 -19.79
C VAL A 65 29.18 2.24 -18.46
N PHE A 66 29.00 1.00 -18.00
CA PHE A 66 28.32 0.69 -16.75
C PHE A 66 29.20 1.07 -15.54
N PRO A 67 28.82 2.05 -14.70
CA PRO A 67 29.52 2.30 -13.45
C PRO A 67 29.38 1.09 -12.50
N PRO A 68 30.45 0.73 -11.77
CA PRO A 68 30.49 -0.48 -10.93
C PRO A 68 29.50 -0.47 -9.75
N THR A 69 28.90 0.68 -9.43
CA THR A 69 27.95 0.90 -8.34
C THR A 69 26.51 0.43 -8.64
N LEU A 70 26.12 0.31 -9.91
CA LEU A 70 24.77 -0.16 -10.29
C LEU A 70 24.50 -1.61 -9.87
N LYS A 71 25.55 -2.44 -9.75
CA LYS A 71 25.39 -3.84 -9.32
C LYS A 71 25.02 -3.93 -7.84
N THR A 72 25.61 -3.10 -6.99
CA THR A 72 25.33 -3.08 -5.55
C THR A 72 23.95 -2.51 -5.24
N GLU A 73 23.53 -1.44 -5.91
CA GLU A 73 22.18 -0.87 -5.74
C GLU A 73 21.08 -1.83 -6.23
N LYS A 74 21.28 -2.51 -7.36
CA LYS A 74 20.35 -3.55 -7.83
C LYS A 74 20.25 -4.73 -6.87
N THR A 75 21.35 -5.12 -6.23
CA THR A 75 21.33 -6.19 -5.22
C THR A 75 20.61 -5.73 -3.95
N PHE A 76 20.89 -4.50 -3.48
CA PHE A 76 20.24 -3.94 -2.29
C PHE A 76 18.73 -3.74 -2.47
N ALA A 77 18.29 -3.23 -3.62
CA ALA A 77 16.87 -3.10 -3.96
C ALA A 77 16.17 -4.47 -4.03
N LYS A 78 16.87 -5.49 -4.55
CA LYS A 78 16.36 -6.87 -4.56
C LYS A 78 16.25 -7.46 -3.16
N GLU A 79 17.24 -7.26 -2.30
CA GLU A 79 17.21 -7.73 -0.91
C GLU A 79 16.10 -7.06 -0.08
N LYS A 80 15.89 -5.76 -0.29
CA LYS A 80 14.82 -5.00 0.38
C LYS A 80 13.42 -5.44 -0.08
N LEU A 81 13.25 -5.79 -1.37
CA LEU A 81 12.02 -6.40 -1.87
C LEU A 81 11.77 -7.81 -1.28
N LEU A 82 12.85 -8.55 -1.00
CA LEU A 82 12.79 -9.92 -0.46
C LEU A 82 12.54 -9.98 1.05
N THR A 83 12.75 -8.88 1.78
CA THR A 83 12.68 -8.85 3.26
C THR A 83 11.77 -7.77 3.82
N GLY A 84 11.29 -6.84 3.00
CA GLY A 84 10.44 -5.73 3.44
C GLY A 84 9.01 -6.14 3.78
N THR A 85 8.42 -5.45 4.75
CA THR A 85 6.97 -5.48 5.02
C THR A 85 6.32 -4.33 4.28
N PHE A 86 5.39 -4.65 3.37
CA PHE A 86 4.80 -3.69 2.45
C PHE A 86 3.32 -3.48 2.74
N VAL A 87 2.92 -2.21 2.67
CA VAL A 87 1.56 -1.74 2.86
C VAL A 87 1.07 -0.92 1.68
N MET A 88 -0.25 -0.82 1.59
CA MET A 88 -0.97 -0.09 0.57
C MET A 88 -1.99 0.84 1.26
N PRO A 89 -1.93 2.16 1.06
CA PRO A 89 -2.96 3.07 1.56
C PRO A 89 -4.35 2.73 1.01
N LEU A 90 -5.38 2.74 1.85
CA LEU A 90 -6.76 2.45 1.43
C LEU A 90 -7.42 3.65 0.73
N ALA A 91 -7.02 4.88 1.09
CA ALA A 91 -7.60 6.13 0.62
C ALA A 91 -7.83 6.21 -0.91
N PRO A 92 -6.84 5.89 -1.77
CA PRO A 92 -7.01 5.98 -3.22
C PRO A 92 -8.10 5.05 -3.76
N PHE A 93 -8.34 3.91 -3.10
CA PHE A 93 -9.39 2.98 -3.50
C PHE A 93 -10.78 3.50 -3.11
N LEU A 94 -10.92 4.13 -1.93
CA LEU A 94 -12.17 4.78 -1.53
C LEU A 94 -12.51 5.97 -2.44
N GLN A 95 -11.49 6.72 -2.87
CA GLN A 95 -11.66 7.79 -3.86
C GLN A 95 -12.14 7.25 -5.20
N ASN A 96 -11.52 6.17 -5.69
CA ASN A 96 -11.92 5.52 -6.95
C ASN A 96 -13.30 4.86 -6.89
N ALA A 97 -13.72 4.40 -5.71
CA ALA A 97 -15.07 3.86 -5.49
C ALA A 97 -16.15 4.96 -5.50
N GLU A 98 -15.75 6.23 -5.38
CA GLU A 98 -16.64 7.40 -5.25
C GLU A 98 -17.69 7.18 -4.15
N VAL A 99 -17.23 7.23 -2.91
CA VAL A 99 -18.09 7.15 -1.72
C VAL A 99 -19.18 8.22 -1.77
N LEU A 100 -20.42 7.82 -1.51
CA LEU A 100 -21.56 8.73 -1.49
C LEU A 100 -21.47 9.70 -0.29
N PRO A 101 -21.93 10.95 -0.44
CA PRO A 101 -21.79 11.98 0.59
C PRO A 101 -22.62 11.72 1.86
N ASP A 102 -23.60 10.81 1.82
CA ASP A 102 -24.41 10.41 2.96
C ASP A 102 -23.82 9.21 3.74
N ALA A 103 -22.66 8.71 3.30
CA ALA A 103 -21.91 7.69 4.02
C ALA A 103 -21.18 8.31 5.22
N THR A 104 -21.23 7.61 6.34
CA THR A 104 -20.66 8.05 7.63
C THR A 104 -19.84 6.95 8.29
N THR A 105 -20.09 5.69 7.94
CA THR A 105 -19.54 4.53 8.63
C THR A 105 -18.83 3.62 7.64
N PHE A 106 -17.70 3.08 8.07
CA PHE A 106 -16.92 2.09 7.33
C PHE A 106 -16.84 0.81 8.14
N VAL A 107 -17.23 -0.31 7.52
CA VAL A 107 -17.27 -1.62 8.15
C VAL A 107 -16.22 -2.51 7.53
N ILE A 108 -15.36 -3.05 8.39
CA ILE A 108 -14.33 -4.02 8.07
C ILE A 108 -14.89 -5.39 8.42
N VAL A 109 -15.31 -6.14 7.41
CA VAL A 109 -15.82 -7.49 7.58
C VAL A 109 -14.63 -8.43 7.67
N THR A 110 -14.54 -9.18 8.77
CA THR A 110 -13.50 -10.20 8.96
C THR A 110 -14.12 -11.58 9.10
N GLU A 111 -13.30 -12.62 9.15
CA GLU A 111 -13.79 -13.98 9.38
C GLU A 111 -14.40 -14.18 10.78
N ASN A 112 -13.95 -13.43 11.78
CA ASN A 112 -14.34 -13.64 13.17
C ASN A 112 -15.32 -12.58 13.68
N ASN A 113 -15.03 -11.30 13.45
CA ASN A 113 -15.83 -10.18 13.95
C ASN A 113 -15.73 -8.96 13.04
N ASP A 114 -16.86 -8.32 12.78
CA ASP A 114 -16.90 -7.08 12.02
C ASP A 114 -16.48 -5.90 12.90
N VAL A 115 -15.68 -5.00 12.34
CA VAL A 115 -15.22 -3.79 13.02
C VAL A 115 -15.78 -2.57 12.30
N GLU A 116 -16.52 -1.74 13.03
CA GLU A 116 -17.08 -0.49 12.50
C GLU A 116 -16.25 0.71 12.97
N ILE A 117 -15.90 1.58 12.03
CA ILE A 117 -15.17 2.82 12.29
C ILE A 117 -15.83 4.00 11.55
N PRO A 118 -15.62 5.25 12.00
CA PRO A 118 -16.01 6.42 11.22
C PRO A 118 -15.35 6.41 9.84
N LEU A 119 -16.10 6.78 8.80
CA LEU A 119 -15.60 6.83 7.42
C LEU A 119 -14.36 7.71 7.28
N GLU A 120 -14.29 8.83 8.01
CA GLU A 120 -13.12 9.71 8.03
C GLU A 120 -11.83 8.95 8.39
N LYS A 121 -11.90 8.07 9.40
CA LYS A 121 -10.75 7.24 9.80
C LYS A 121 -10.37 6.21 8.74
N ALA A 122 -11.30 5.80 7.88
CA ALA A 122 -11.03 4.82 6.83
C ALA A 122 -10.07 5.38 5.75
N TYR A 123 -9.99 6.70 5.58
CA TYR A 123 -9.04 7.32 4.65
C TYR A 123 -7.59 7.26 5.14
N ASP A 124 -7.37 7.14 6.45
CA ASP A 124 -6.05 7.00 7.04
C ASP A 124 -5.62 5.53 7.21
N VAL A 125 -6.46 4.58 6.78
CA VAL A 125 -6.16 3.16 6.88
C VAL A 125 -5.09 2.74 5.87
N ILE A 126 -4.20 1.86 6.30
CA ILE A 126 -3.23 1.16 5.46
C ILE A 126 -3.43 -0.35 5.53
N LEU A 127 -3.20 -1.02 4.41
CA LEU A 127 -3.37 -2.46 4.25
C LEU A 127 -2.01 -3.10 4.02
N CYS A 128 -1.53 -3.86 4.98
CA CYS A 128 -0.37 -4.72 4.82
C CYS A 128 -0.75 -5.97 4.04
N PHE A 129 -0.06 -6.22 2.94
CA PHE A 129 -0.30 -7.39 2.08
C PHE A 129 0.91 -8.33 2.01
N SER A 130 2.08 -7.85 2.43
CA SER A 130 3.33 -8.61 2.46
C SER A 130 4.05 -8.37 3.78
N LYS A 131 4.43 -9.45 4.47
CA LYS A 131 5.24 -9.41 5.70
C LYS A 131 6.53 -10.16 5.45
N GLU A 132 7.66 -9.51 5.71
CA GLU A 132 9.00 -10.08 5.48
C GLU A 132 9.17 -10.62 4.04
N GLY A 133 8.69 -9.85 3.05
CA GLY A 133 8.73 -10.21 1.63
C GLY A 133 7.77 -11.33 1.21
N LYS A 134 6.95 -11.87 2.13
CA LYS A 134 6.01 -12.96 1.85
C LYS A 134 4.56 -12.47 1.90
N PRO A 135 3.72 -12.86 0.91
CA PRO A 135 2.29 -12.62 0.97
C PRO A 135 1.66 -13.26 2.22
N LEU A 136 0.69 -12.58 2.81
CA LEU A 136 -0.09 -13.11 3.93
C LEU A 136 -0.98 -14.27 3.45
N LYS A 137 -0.80 -15.45 4.05
CA LYS A 137 -1.51 -16.68 3.64
C LYS A 137 -2.52 -17.17 4.67
N GLU A 138 -2.12 -17.30 5.92
CA GLU A 138 -2.95 -17.91 6.98
C GLU A 138 -3.96 -16.92 7.54
N ASP A 139 -3.53 -15.68 7.77
CA ASP A 139 -4.31 -14.59 8.38
C ASP A 139 -4.59 -13.43 7.41
N GLY A 140 -4.36 -13.70 6.11
CA GLY A 140 -4.55 -12.78 5.00
C GLY A 140 -5.96 -12.78 4.40
N PRO A 141 -6.18 -12.08 3.28
CA PRO A 141 -5.16 -11.61 2.33
C PRO A 141 -4.47 -10.29 2.71
N VAL A 142 -5.00 -9.54 3.68
CA VAL A 142 -4.37 -8.31 4.22
C VAL A 142 -4.50 -8.22 5.73
N HIS A 143 -3.59 -7.48 6.35
CA HIS A 143 -3.73 -6.95 7.71
C HIS A 143 -3.99 -5.45 7.64
N LEU A 144 -4.98 -4.98 8.39
CA LEU A 144 -5.37 -3.58 8.42
C LEU A 144 -4.75 -2.87 9.62
N TYR A 145 -4.08 -1.76 9.34
CA TYR A 145 -3.54 -0.84 10.35
C TYR A 145 -4.20 0.53 10.23
N PHE A 146 -4.41 1.17 11.37
CA PHE A 146 -4.80 2.58 11.44
C PHE A 146 -3.57 3.46 11.20
N GLY A 147 -3.75 4.57 10.47
CA GLY A 147 -2.66 5.50 10.15
C GLY A 147 -2.00 6.12 11.38
N ASP A 148 -2.74 6.24 12.48
CA ASP A 148 -2.22 6.69 13.79
C ASP A 148 -1.31 5.66 14.48
N GLY A 149 -1.27 4.42 13.98
CA GLY A 149 -0.50 3.33 14.56
C GLY A 149 -1.08 2.76 15.87
N SER A 150 -2.31 3.10 16.23
CA SER A 150 -2.97 2.64 17.47
C SER A 150 -3.08 1.12 17.57
N ASN A 151 -3.11 0.42 16.43
CA ASN A 151 -3.21 -1.03 16.36
C ASN A 151 -1.96 -1.73 15.79
N ARG A 152 -0.77 -1.12 15.88
CA ARG A 152 0.49 -1.72 15.38
C ARG A 152 0.78 -3.11 15.95
N GLU A 153 0.53 -3.31 17.25
CA GLU A 153 0.77 -4.60 17.92
C GLU A 153 -0.34 -5.62 17.64
N HIS A 154 -1.55 -5.14 17.35
CA HIS A 154 -2.75 -5.95 17.17
C HIS A 154 -3.52 -5.51 15.91
N PRO A 155 -2.98 -5.77 14.71
CA PRO A 155 -3.67 -5.43 13.47
C PRO A 155 -4.94 -6.23 13.29
N ILE A 156 -5.89 -5.69 12.53
CA ILE A 156 -7.10 -6.41 12.16
C ILE A 156 -6.74 -7.37 11.03
N THR A 157 -6.93 -8.68 11.26
CA THR A 157 -6.55 -9.75 10.32
C THR A 157 -7.79 -10.40 9.70
N HIS A 158 -7.58 -11.34 8.75
CA HIS A 158 -8.64 -12.10 8.09
C HIS A 158 -9.72 -11.21 7.45
N VAL A 159 -9.30 -10.06 6.90
CA VAL A 159 -10.21 -9.12 6.25
C VAL A 159 -10.80 -9.75 4.99
N ARG A 160 -12.13 -9.75 4.88
CA ARG A 160 -12.87 -10.36 3.77
C ARG A 160 -13.55 -9.35 2.88
N GLN A 161 -14.06 -8.26 3.43
CA GLN A 161 -14.82 -7.27 2.69
C GLN A 161 -14.80 -5.92 3.41
N PHE A 162 -14.96 -4.85 2.62
CA PHE A 162 -15.20 -3.51 3.10
C PHE A 162 -16.58 -3.03 2.68
N ILE A 163 -17.34 -2.48 3.63
CA ILE A 163 -18.69 -1.96 3.39
C ILE A 163 -18.75 -0.50 3.85
N VAL A 164 -19.12 0.38 2.93
CA VAL A 164 -19.38 1.79 3.19
C VAL A 164 -20.87 1.98 3.47
N ARG A 165 -21.21 2.66 4.57
CA ARG A 165 -22.61 2.87 5.04
C ARG A 165 -22.88 4.32 5.38
#